data_AF-A0AAP7J350-F1
#
_entry.id   AF-A0AAP7J350-F1
#
_cell.length_a   1.000
_cell.length_b   1.000
_cell.length_c   1.000
_cell.angle_alpha   90.00
_cell.angle_beta   90.00
_cell.angle_gamma   90.00
#
_symmetry.space_group_name_H-M   'P 1'
#
loop_
_entity.id
_entity.type
_entity.pdbx_description
1 polymer ?
#
loop_
_entity_poly.entity_id
_entity_poly.type
_entity_poly.pdbx_seq_one_letter_code
_entity_poly.pdbx_strand_id
1 'polypeptide(L)'
;MADGPVIFVLEGIIPPSAEGGEVRHLFNMGAQSIEGRLWTGASRLAVATGLDLPQGTAADRFNYVTQTLGMGDSPAIYYDASESEHLMRAFPEGMGKPNVYDDLSLKSADLSLEHIRDMLKGAHARLLVSPTASNLARSLWENQQKTIPIMHAEKAVQDILHVALTARLGFGAIAVRQEGTSEMGRFDFHLEEQDPVDPSVWTHHAIIELKVLKSFTSSGKPVAARENLEAVTKGVKQAVGYRHAHKCRLAALSCYDMRKPPDPEAAIAHEVSNAATWNVGLWAWPLYPTADRARDALVN
;
A
#
# COMPACT_ATOMS: atom_id res chain seq x y z
N MET A 1 -16.28 -19.29 -19.72
CA MET A 1 -17.53 -18.52 -19.85
C MET A 1 -17.17 -17.11 -19.42
N ALA A 2 -17.61 -16.07 -20.12
CA ALA A 2 -17.31 -14.70 -19.72
C ALA A 2 -18.29 -14.32 -18.62
N ASP A 3 -17.79 -14.12 -17.40
CA ASP A 3 -18.61 -13.79 -16.24
C ASP A 3 -19.23 -12.40 -16.45
N GLY A 4 -20.55 -12.30 -16.28
CA GLY A 4 -21.29 -11.08 -16.55
C GLY A 4 -21.02 -10.00 -15.48
N PRO A 5 -21.08 -8.69 -15.82
CA PRO A 5 -20.79 -7.64 -14.84
C PRO A 5 -21.77 -7.65 -13.67
N VAL A 6 -21.32 -7.12 -12.53
CA VAL A 6 -22.08 -7.07 -11.28
C VAL A 6 -22.03 -5.65 -10.71
N ILE A 7 -23.17 -5.20 -10.18
CA ILE A 7 -23.24 -3.96 -9.41
C ILE A 7 -23.71 -4.28 -8.00
N PHE A 8 -23.02 -3.76 -7.00
CA PHE A 8 -23.51 -3.75 -5.62
C PHE A 8 -23.87 -2.31 -5.25
N VAL A 9 -25.11 -2.07 -4.85
CA VAL A 9 -25.54 -0.78 -4.29
C VAL A 9 -25.73 -0.96 -2.80
N LEU A 10 -24.93 -0.25 -2.02
CA LEU A 10 -25.00 -0.29 -0.57
C LEU A 10 -26.05 0.71 -0.10
N GLU A 11 -26.89 0.26 0.83
CA GLU A 11 -27.98 1.05 1.41
C GLU A 11 -29.07 1.45 0.39
N GLY A 12 -29.07 0.83 -0.78
CA GLY A 12 -30.11 1.05 -1.79
C GLY A 12 -31.42 0.34 -1.41
N ILE A 13 -32.53 1.04 -1.59
CA ILE A 13 -33.88 0.53 -1.39
C ILE A 13 -34.54 0.37 -2.75
N ILE A 14 -34.84 -0.85 -3.15
CA ILE A 14 -35.54 -1.09 -4.41
C ILE A 14 -36.95 -0.46 -4.32
N PRO A 15 -37.33 0.40 -5.27
CA PRO A 15 -38.67 0.94 -5.29
C PRO A 15 -39.71 -0.19 -5.44
N PRO A 16 -40.88 -0.11 -4.80
CA PRO A 16 -41.94 -1.14 -4.90
C PRO A 16 -42.40 -1.47 -6.33
N SER A 17 -42.08 -0.60 -7.30
CA SER A 17 -42.41 -0.74 -8.72
C SER A 17 -41.41 -1.56 -9.54
N ALA A 18 -40.28 -2.00 -8.97
CA ALA A 18 -39.32 -2.83 -9.69
C ALA A 18 -39.77 -4.30 -9.65
N GLU A 19 -40.34 -4.78 -10.77
CA GLU A 19 -40.71 -6.19 -10.94
C GLU A 19 -39.47 -7.09 -11.10
N GLY A 20 -39.56 -8.33 -10.62
CA GLY A 20 -38.55 -9.37 -10.89
C GLY A 20 -37.40 -9.49 -9.89
N GLY A 21 -37.49 -8.85 -8.71
CA GLY A 21 -36.44 -8.92 -7.69
C GLY A 21 -36.28 -10.30 -7.03
N GLU A 22 -35.06 -10.83 -7.00
CA GLU A 22 -34.70 -12.02 -6.21
C GLU A 22 -34.18 -11.59 -4.84
N VAL A 23 -34.80 -12.05 -3.74
CA VAL A 23 -34.27 -11.82 -2.40
C VAL A 23 -33.37 -12.99 -1.98
N ARG A 24 -32.14 -12.69 -1.56
CA ARG A 24 -31.16 -13.65 -1.04
C ARG A 24 -30.78 -13.37 0.39
N HIS A 25 -30.88 -14.40 1.23
CA HIS A 25 -30.35 -14.40 2.60
C HIS A 25 -28.92 -14.94 2.63
N LEU A 26 -28.13 -14.51 3.62
CA LEU A 26 -26.72 -14.87 3.78
C LEU A 26 -25.89 -14.57 2.53
N PHE A 27 -26.25 -13.49 1.83
CA PHE A 27 -25.67 -13.14 0.54
C PHE A 27 -24.15 -12.87 0.64
N ASN A 28 -23.72 -12.29 1.75
CA ASN A 28 -22.32 -12.06 2.10
C ASN A 28 -21.47 -13.33 2.28
N MET A 29 -22.05 -14.53 2.22
CA MET A 29 -21.31 -15.80 2.30
C MET A 29 -20.86 -16.34 0.93
N GLY A 30 -21.28 -15.71 -0.19
CA GLY A 30 -20.74 -16.01 -1.53
C GLY A 30 -21.06 -17.40 -2.09
N ALA A 31 -22.10 -18.07 -1.59
CA ALA A 31 -22.41 -19.47 -1.94
C ALA A 31 -23.04 -19.66 -3.34
N GLN A 32 -23.42 -18.59 -4.03
CA GLN A 32 -24.14 -18.63 -5.31
C GLN A 32 -23.60 -17.56 -6.27
N SER A 33 -23.72 -17.79 -7.57
CA SER A 33 -23.28 -16.82 -8.59
C SER A 33 -24.06 -15.50 -8.47
N ILE A 34 -23.32 -14.42 -8.61
CA ILE A 34 -23.77 -13.02 -8.47
C ILE A 34 -23.83 -12.29 -9.82
N GLU A 35 -23.40 -12.96 -10.89
CA GLU A 35 -23.14 -12.38 -12.21
C GLU A 35 -24.37 -11.83 -12.92
N GLY A 36 -24.14 -10.81 -13.75
CA GLY A 36 -25.17 -10.21 -14.60
C GLY A 36 -26.24 -9.43 -13.85
N ARG A 37 -25.99 -9.08 -12.58
CA ARG A 37 -27.01 -8.56 -11.67
C ARG A 37 -26.56 -7.35 -10.88
N LEU A 38 -27.55 -6.54 -10.53
CA LEU A 38 -27.45 -5.52 -9.49
C LEU A 38 -27.95 -6.12 -8.19
N TRP A 39 -27.15 -6.04 -7.14
CA TRP A 39 -27.51 -6.46 -5.77
C TRP A 39 -27.56 -5.25 -4.86
N THR A 40 -28.63 -5.13 -4.09
CA THR A 40 -28.78 -4.03 -3.13
C THR A 40 -29.30 -4.48 -1.78
N GLY A 41 -28.90 -3.80 -0.73
CA GLY A 41 -29.30 -4.10 0.65
C GLY A 41 -28.55 -3.22 1.63
N ALA A 42 -28.63 -3.55 2.93
CA ALA A 42 -27.83 -2.86 3.94
C ALA A 42 -26.32 -2.98 3.65
N SER A 43 -25.49 -2.10 4.20
CA SER A 43 -24.06 -2.00 3.87
C SER A 43 -23.25 -3.28 4.10
N ARG A 44 -23.74 -4.23 4.92
CA ARG A 44 -23.13 -5.57 5.10
C ARG A 44 -23.61 -6.65 4.12
N LEU A 45 -24.65 -6.35 3.34
CA LEU A 45 -25.31 -7.26 2.39
C LEU A 45 -25.57 -8.67 2.95
N ALA A 46 -25.97 -8.77 4.23
CA ALA A 46 -26.36 -10.06 4.81
C ALA A 46 -27.66 -10.59 4.17
N VAL A 47 -28.54 -9.68 3.77
CA VAL A 47 -29.67 -9.94 2.89
C VAL A 47 -29.56 -8.94 1.73
N ALA A 48 -29.69 -9.43 0.50
CA ALA A 48 -29.60 -8.60 -0.70
C ALA A 48 -30.79 -8.90 -1.62
N THR A 49 -31.25 -7.89 -2.34
CA THR A 49 -32.21 -8.05 -3.42
C THR A 49 -31.51 -7.83 -4.75
N GLY A 50 -31.66 -8.79 -5.66
CA GLY A 50 -31.03 -8.86 -6.96
C GLY A 50 -31.99 -8.47 -8.08
N LEU A 51 -31.54 -7.65 -9.00
CA LEU A 51 -32.21 -7.33 -10.26
C LEU A 51 -31.28 -7.69 -11.41
N ASP A 52 -31.83 -8.19 -12.51
CA ASP A 52 -31.05 -8.41 -13.72
C ASP A 52 -30.55 -7.06 -14.26
N LEU A 53 -29.27 -7.01 -14.63
CA LEU A 53 -28.72 -5.83 -15.28
C LEU A 53 -29.23 -5.74 -16.72
N PRO A 54 -29.48 -4.53 -17.24
CA PRO A 54 -29.76 -4.36 -18.65
C PRO A 54 -28.58 -4.84 -19.49
N GLN A 55 -28.89 -5.43 -20.64
CA GLN A 55 -27.90 -5.68 -21.67
C GLN A 55 -27.36 -4.35 -22.22
N GLY A 56 -26.11 -4.34 -22.65
CA GLY A 56 -25.46 -3.15 -23.18
C GLY A 56 -24.18 -2.76 -22.43
N THR A 57 -23.83 -1.50 -22.59
CA THR A 57 -22.57 -0.91 -22.10
C THR A 57 -22.60 -0.63 -20.60
N ALA A 58 -21.43 -0.32 -20.02
CA ALA A 58 -21.36 0.19 -18.66
C ALA A 58 -22.22 1.45 -18.47
N ALA A 59 -22.29 2.35 -19.46
CA ALA A 59 -23.12 3.54 -19.39
C ALA A 59 -24.61 3.22 -19.26
N ASP A 60 -25.10 2.20 -19.97
CA ASP A 60 -26.50 1.76 -19.87
C ASP A 60 -26.83 1.25 -18.47
N ARG A 61 -25.90 0.51 -17.86
CA ARG A 61 -26.03 0.00 -16.49
C ARG A 61 -25.97 1.14 -15.46
N PHE A 62 -25.09 2.11 -15.64
CA PHE A 62 -25.02 3.31 -14.77
C PHE A 62 -26.31 4.12 -14.85
N ASN A 63 -26.83 4.34 -16.06
CA ASN A 63 -28.11 5.02 -16.26
C ASN A 63 -29.26 4.25 -15.60
N TYR A 64 -29.25 2.93 -15.64
CA TYR A 64 -30.24 2.12 -14.94
C TYR A 64 -30.21 2.34 -13.41
N VAL A 65 -29.03 2.33 -12.79
CA VAL A 65 -28.89 2.60 -11.34
C VAL A 65 -29.33 4.03 -10.99
N THR A 66 -28.86 5.00 -11.77
CA THR A 66 -29.00 6.43 -11.43
C THR A 66 -30.37 6.99 -11.81
N GLN A 67 -30.87 6.67 -13.01
CA GLN A 67 -32.11 7.26 -13.57
C GLN A 67 -33.32 6.36 -13.36
N THR A 68 -33.18 5.04 -13.49
CA THR A 68 -34.32 4.11 -13.36
C THR A 68 -34.58 3.73 -11.91
N LEU A 69 -33.54 3.38 -11.16
CA LEU A 69 -33.66 2.99 -9.76
C LEU A 69 -33.55 4.17 -8.78
N GLY A 70 -33.03 5.32 -9.23
CA GLY A 70 -32.87 6.51 -8.39
C GLY A 70 -31.80 6.35 -7.30
N MET A 71 -30.85 5.43 -7.47
CA MET A 71 -29.83 5.08 -6.48
C MET A 71 -28.46 5.72 -6.77
N GLY A 72 -28.44 6.83 -7.51
CA GLY A 72 -27.20 7.45 -7.95
C GLY A 72 -26.30 7.95 -6.81
N ASP A 73 -26.87 8.34 -5.68
CA ASP A 73 -26.14 8.87 -4.52
C ASP A 73 -25.77 7.78 -3.49
N SER A 74 -26.22 6.54 -3.70
CA SER A 74 -25.92 5.42 -2.80
C SER A 74 -24.53 4.86 -3.09
N PRO A 75 -23.69 4.59 -2.06
CA PRO A 75 -22.38 4.00 -2.27
C PRO A 75 -22.48 2.70 -3.07
N ALA A 76 -21.60 2.50 -4.04
CA ALA A 76 -21.71 1.35 -4.92
C ALA A 76 -20.36 0.72 -5.27
N ILE A 77 -20.40 -0.53 -5.73
CA ILE A 77 -19.26 -1.23 -6.30
C ILE A 77 -19.68 -1.75 -7.68
N TYR A 78 -18.90 -1.42 -8.71
CA TYR A 78 -19.03 -1.99 -10.05
C TYR A 78 -17.93 -3.02 -10.25
N TYR A 79 -18.27 -4.20 -10.74
CA TYR A 79 -17.30 -5.23 -11.12
C TYR A 79 -17.60 -5.77 -12.53
N ASP A 80 -16.57 -5.85 -13.37
CA ASP A 80 -16.64 -6.41 -14.71
C ASP A 80 -15.42 -7.28 -15.01
N ALA A 81 -15.63 -8.59 -14.91
CA ALA A 81 -14.61 -9.59 -15.18
C ALA A 81 -14.23 -9.69 -16.66
N SER A 82 -15.07 -9.17 -17.57
CA SER A 82 -14.85 -9.28 -19.03
C SER A 82 -13.88 -8.23 -19.58
N GLU A 83 -13.67 -7.15 -18.83
CA GLU A 83 -12.68 -6.12 -19.15
C GLU A 83 -11.25 -6.63 -18.94
N SER A 84 -10.28 -6.12 -19.72
CA SER A 84 -8.89 -6.63 -19.77
C SER A 84 -8.11 -6.59 -18.44
N GLU A 85 -8.69 -5.96 -17.42
CA GLU A 85 -8.11 -5.85 -16.07
C GLU A 85 -9.03 -6.35 -14.96
N HIS A 86 -10.15 -7.01 -15.28
CA HIS A 86 -11.18 -7.40 -14.30
C HIS A 86 -11.59 -6.19 -13.45
N LEU A 87 -12.14 -5.18 -14.13
CA LEU A 87 -12.37 -3.86 -13.56
C LEU A 87 -13.25 -3.94 -12.31
N MET A 88 -12.72 -3.52 -11.16
CA MET A 88 -13.53 -3.32 -9.96
C MET A 88 -13.37 -1.88 -9.48
N ARG A 89 -14.48 -1.18 -9.26
CA ARG A 89 -14.50 0.22 -8.82
C ARG A 89 -15.46 0.40 -7.67
N ALA A 90 -15.01 1.08 -6.62
CA ALA A 90 -15.88 1.60 -5.58
C ALA A 90 -16.27 3.05 -5.92
N PHE A 91 -17.54 3.37 -5.73
CA PHE A 91 -18.11 4.71 -5.83
C PHE A 91 -18.63 5.10 -4.43
N PRO A 92 -17.78 5.61 -3.54
CA PRO A 92 -18.18 5.92 -2.16
C PRO A 92 -19.28 6.97 -2.07
N GLU A 93 -19.32 7.88 -3.03
CA GLU A 93 -20.34 8.93 -3.17
C GLU A 93 -21.46 8.57 -4.17
N GLY A 94 -21.49 7.30 -4.59
CA GLY A 94 -22.45 6.75 -5.53
C GLY A 94 -22.15 6.99 -7.01
N MET A 95 -22.82 6.19 -7.85
CA MET A 95 -22.58 6.12 -9.30
C MET A 95 -23.06 7.35 -10.08
N GLY A 96 -23.83 8.25 -9.43
CA GLY A 96 -24.24 9.54 -9.98
C GLY A 96 -23.08 10.52 -10.15
N LYS A 97 -21.94 10.26 -9.50
CA LYS A 97 -20.67 10.97 -9.67
C LYS A 97 -19.64 10.04 -10.32
N PRO A 98 -19.75 9.72 -11.62
CA PRO A 98 -18.96 8.66 -12.26
C PRO A 98 -17.44 8.93 -12.30
N ASN A 99 -17.00 10.16 -12.00
CA ASN A 99 -15.59 10.54 -11.92
C ASN A 99 -15.03 10.52 -10.48
N VAL A 100 -15.85 10.19 -9.47
CA VAL A 100 -15.45 10.10 -8.06
C VAL A 100 -15.50 8.64 -7.66
N TYR A 101 -14.38 7.94 -7.86
CA TYR A 101 -14.27 6.51 -7.59
C TYR A 101 -12.86 6.13 -7.12
N ASP A 102 -12.80 4.97 -6.47
CA ASP A 102 -11.57 4.26 -6.14
C ASP A 102 -11.48 2.99 -6.99
N ASP A 103 -10.39 2.80 -7.73
CA ASP A 103 -10.11 1.53 -8.41
C ASP A 103 -9.71 0.48 -7.36
N LEU A 104 -10.40 -0.66 -7.37
CA LEU A 104 -10.09 -1.83 -6.56
C LEU A 104 -9.40 -2.86 -7.47
N SER A 105 -8.13 -3.17 -7.21
CA SER A 105 -7.43 -4.19 -7.99
C SER A 105 -7.77 -5.58 -7.46
N LEU A 106 -8.37 -6.44 -8.30
CA LEU A 106 -8.52 -7.87 -8.03
C LEU A 106 -7.35 -8.71 -8.53
N LYS A 107 -6.48 -8.13 -9.37
CA LYS A 107 -5.16 -8.72 -9.60
C LYS A 107 -4.40 -8.61 -8.28
N SER A 108 -3.95 -9.75 -7.74
CA SER A 108 -2.70 -9.83 -6.99
C SER A 108 -1.74 -8.89 -7.70
N ALA A 109 -1.51 -7.71 -7.13
CA ALA A 109 -0.76 -6.68 -7.82
C ALA A 109 0.55 -7.33 -8.22
N ASP A 110 0.92 -7.26 -9.51
CA ASP A 110 2.29 -7.59 -9.89
C ASP A 110 3.17 -6.57 -9.16
N LEU A 111 3.57 -6.97 -7.95
CA LEU A 111 4.28 -6.13 -7.03
C LEU A 111 5.67 -6.02 -7.62
N SER A 112 5.99 -4.84 -8.13
CA SER A 112 7.27 -4.51 -8.73
C SER A 112 8.11 -3.69 -7.74
N LEU A 113 9.43 -3.61 -7.99
CA LEU A 113 10.29 -2.71 -7.21
C LEU A 113 9.87 -1.25 -7.36
N GLU A 114 9.34 -0.86 -8.51
CA GLU A 114 8.84 0.50 -8.75
C GLU A 114 7.59 0.80 -7.93
N HIS A 115 6.63 -0.14 -7.88
CA HIS A 115 5.46 -0.03 -7.01
C HIS A 115 5.86 0.11 -5.53
N ILE A 116 6.79 -0.72 -5.05
CA ILE A 116 7.30 -0.63 -3.67
C ILE A 116 7.97 0.72 -3.43
N ARG A 117 8.83 1.18 -4.35
CA ARG A 117 9.50 2.47 -4.28
C ARG A 117 8.49 3.61 -4.15
N ASP A 118 7.45 3.62 -4.97
CA ASP A 118 6.46 4.69 -4.98
C ASP A 118 5.61 4.73 -3.71
N MET A 119 5.28 3.57 -3.14
CA MET A 119 4.63 3.50 -1.83
C MET A 119 5.53 4.09 -0.73
N LEU A 120 6.80 3.72 -0.69
CA LEU A 120 7.77 4.24 0.29
C LEU A 120 8.02 5.74 0.09
N LYS A 121 8.14 6.21 -1.17
CA LYS A 121 8.27 7.62 -1.51
C LYS A 121 7.06 8.43 -1.06
N GLY A 122 5.85 7.90 -1.29
CA GLY A 122 4.60 8.52 -0.83
C GLY A 122 4.52 8.61 0.70
N ALA A 123 4.90 7.53 1.41
CA ALA A 123 4.98 7.50 2.87
C ALA A 123 6.03 8.50 3.39
N HIS A 124 7.22 8.55 2.78
CA HIS A 124 8.28 9.49 3.11
C HIS A 124 7.81 10.94 3.01
N ALA A 125 7.27 11.32 1.85
CA ALA A 125 6.85 12.69 1.58
C ALA A 125 5.74 13.17 2.54
N ARG A 126 4.81 12.28 2.92
CA ARG A 126 3.67 12.62 3.77
C ARG A 126 3.97 12.52 5.26
N LEU A 127 4.80 11.55 5.67
CA LEU A 127 4.90 11.15 7.07
C LEU A 127 6.27 11.39 7.69
N LEU A 128 7.35 11.45 6.91
CA LEU A 128 8.72 11.38 7.45
C LEU A 128 9.59 12.58 7.12
N VAL A 129 9.41 13.23 5.96
CA VAL A 129 10.36 14.22 5.41
C VAL A 129 10.78 15.32 6.41
N SER A 130 9.86 15.80 7.25
CA SER A 130 10.15 16.75 8.34
C SER A 130 9.10 16.67 9.47
N PRO A 131 9.38 17.21 10.67
CA PRO A 131 8.44 17.21 11.81
C PRO A 131 7.08 17.89 11.57
N THR A 132 6.94 18.70 10.52
CA THR A 132 5.65 19.30 10.13
C THR A 132 4.86 18.44 9.16
N ALA A 133 5.48 17.43 8.55
CA ALA A 133 4.78 16.48 7.68
C ALA A 133 3.78 15.63 8.47
N SER A 134 4.16 15.20 9.67
CA SER A 134 3.25 14.49 10.58
C SER A 134 3.69 14.64 12.05
N ASN A 135 2.76 14.43 12.97
CA ASN A 135 3.08 14.32 14.40
C ASN A 135 4.04 13.14 14.69
N LEU A 136 4.06 12.12 13.83
CA LEU A 136 4.95 10.97 13.94
C LEU A 136 6.41 11.33 13.59
N ALA A 137 6.64 12.16 12.56
CA ALA A 137 7.99 12.64 12.24
C ALA A 137 8.58 13.51 13.37
N ARG A 138 7.73 14.21 14.14
CA ARG A 138 8.19 15.05 15.24
C ARG A 138 8.90 14.24 16.33
N SER A 139 8.47 13.00 16.58
CA SER A 139 9.07 12.14 17.60
C SER A 139 10.38 11.48 17.15
N LEU A 140 10.84 11.67 15.91
CA LEU A 140 12.11 11.11 15.43
C LEU A 140 13.36 11.83 15.97
N TRP A 141 13.20 13.00 16.59
CA TRP A 141 14.30 13.86 16.99
C TRP A 141 14.27 14.15 18.48
N GLU A 142 15.35 13.81 19.19
CA GLU A 142 15.57 14.21 20.58
C GLU A 142 15.87 15.71 20.66
N ASN A 143 16.66 16.22 19.71
CA ASN A 143 16.92 17.65 19.57
C ASN A 143 17.05 18.04 18.09
N GLN A 144 16.00 18.64 17.55
CA GLN A 144 15.91 19.08 16.16
C GLN A 144 16.99 20.11 15.80
N GLN A 145 17.21 21.10 16.67
CA GLN A 145 18.19 22.16 16.44
C GLN A 145 19.61 21.62 16.25
N LYS A 146 19.96 20.61 17.06
CA LYS A 146 21.26 19.93 17.02
C LYS A 146 21.30 18.73 16.06
N THR A 147 20.18 18.35 15.44
CA THR A 147 20.08 17.17 14.56
C THR A 147 20.42 15.88 15.31
N ILE A 148 19.96 15.79 16.55
CA ILE A 148 20.14 14.61 17.41
C ILE A 148 18.87 13.75 17.27
N PRO A 149 18.99 12.52 16.73
CA PRO A 149 17.87 11.61 16.59
C PRO A 149 17.51 10.98 17.94
N ILE A 150 16.32 10.40 18.05
CA ILE A 150 15.99 9.52 19.19
C ILE A 150 16.83 8.24 19.19
N MET A 151 16.90 7.55 20.33
CA MET A 151 17.68 6.31 20.50
C MET A 151 17.31 5.22 19.49
N HIS A 152 16.01 5.00 19.27
CA HIS A 152 15.49 3.95 18.40
C HIS A 152 14.91 4.50 17.08
N ALA A 153 15.60 5.45 16.46
CA ALA A 153 15.12 6.12 15.24
C ALA A 153 14.81 5.14 14.08
N GLU A 154 15.58 4.06 13.92
CA GLU A 154 15.33 3.03 12.89
C GLU A 154 14.00 2.32 13.12
N LYS A 155 13.72 1.92 14.37
CA LYS A 155 12.45 1.30 14.77
C LYS A 155 11.27 2.26 14.58
N ALA A 156 11.42 3.53 14.96
CA ALA A 156 10.35 4.51 14.78
C ALA A 156 10.03 4.77 13.30
N VAL A 157 11.05 4.85 12.43
CA VAL A 157 10.84 4.93 10.97
C VAL A 157 10.15 3.66 10.46
N GLN A 158 10.59 2.48 10.91
CA GLN A 158 9.97 1.21 10.54
C GLN A 158 8.48 1.17 10.95
N ASP A 159 8.12 1.57 12.16
CA ASP A 159 6.72 1.54 12.61
C ASP A 159 5.83 2.49 11.79
N ILE A 160 6.33 3.67 11.43
CA ILE A 160 5.61 4.62 10.56
C ILE A 160 5.37 4.03 9.17
N LEU A 161 6.40 3.40 8.59
CA LEU A 161 6.30 2.77 7.28
C LEU A 161 5.42 1.53 7.31
N HIS A 162 5.42 0.77 8.40
CA HIS A 162 4.55 -0.40 8.56
C HIS A 162 3.09 -0.01 8.45
N VAL A 163 2.68 1.06 9.16
CA VAL A 163 1.33 1.61 9.08
C VAL A 163 1.00 2.06 7.65
N ALA A 164 1.92 2.78 6.99
CA ALA A 164 1.70 3.29 5.64
C ALA A 164 1.59 2.16 4.59
N LEU A 165 2.44 1.14 4.66
CA LEU A 165 2.42 -0.01 3.78
C LEU A 165 1.18 -0.86 4.04
N THR A 166 0.85 -1.15 5.29
CA THR A 166 -0.34 -1.94 5.65
C THR A 166 -1.63 -1.24 5.22
N ALA A 167 -1.72 0.08 5.39
CA ALA A 167 -2.89 0.84 4.95
C ALA A 167 -3.08 0.83 3.42
N ARG A 168 -1.99 0.72 2.66
CA ARG A 168 -2.02 0.75 1.19
C ARG A 168 -2.12 -0.63 0.56
N LEU A 169 -1.53 -1.64 1.20
CA LEU A 169 -1.49 -3.02 0.72
C LEU A 169 -2.55 -3.91 1.36
N GLY A 170 -2.97 -3.63 2.59
CA GLY A 170 -3.86 -4.49 3.38
C GLY A 170 -5.32 -4.52 2.93
N PHE A 171 -5.70 -3.68 1.96
CA PHE A 171 -6.96 -3.84 1.22
C PHE A 171 -6.82 -4.81 0.04
N GLY A 172 -5.59 -5.04 -0.45
CA GLY A 172 -5.25 -6.18 -1.29
C GLY A 172 -4.84 -7.36 -0.40
N ALA A 173 -4.85 -8.58 -0.91
CA ALA A 173 -4.53 -9.79 -0.14
C ALA A 173 -3.07 -9.87 0.36
N ILE A 174 -2.27 -8.80 0.22
CA ILE A 174 -0.86 -8.73 0.61
C ILE A 174 -0.73 -8.31 2.08
N ALA A 175 -0.30 -9.25 2.92
CA ALA A 175 0.09 -9.01 4.29
C ALA A 175 1.49 -8.38 4.38
N VAL A 176 1.63 -7.36 5.24
CA VAL A 176 2.90 -6.72 5.58
C VAL A 176 3.36 -7.25 6.94
N ARG A 177 4.27 -8.23 6.94
CA ARG A 177 4.86 -8.77 8.17
C ARG A 177 6.05 -7.92 8.59
N GLN A 178 6.05 -7.47 9.85
CA GLN A 178 7.17 -6.76 10.46
C GLN A 178 7.99 -7.73 11.33
N GLU A 179 9.32 -7.58 11.33
CA GLU A 179 10.19 -8.20 12.34
C GLU A 179 10.09 -9.73 12.48
N GLY A 180 10.01 -10.47 11.36
CA GLY A 180 10.06 -11.93 11.42
C GLY A 180 11.46 -12.44 11.78
N THR A 181 11.53 -13.37 12.74
CA THR A 181 12.77 -14.11 13.05
C THR A 181 12.98 -15.23 12.04
N SER A 182 14.15 -15.24 11.40
CA SER A 182 14.66 -16.37 10.63
C SER A 182 15.94 -16.92 11.27
N GLU A 183 16.40 -18.09 10.85
CA GLU A 183 17.72 -18.62 11.22
C GLU A 183 18.87 -17.64 10.86
N MET A 184 18.63 -16.72 9.91
CA MET A 184 19.59 -15.74 9.41
C MET A 184 19.42 -14.33 10.03
N GLY A 185 18.56 -14.19 11.04
CA GLY A 185 18.28 -12.92 11.72
C GLY A 185 16.90 -12.34 11.40
N ARG A 186 16.72 -11.06 11.69
CA ARG A 186 15.42 -10.36 11.61
C ARG A 186 15.40 -9.44 10.40
N PHE A 187 14.41 -9.61 9.54
CA PHE A 187 14.14 -8.68 8.44
C PHE A 187 13.21 -7.54 8.89
N ASP A 188 13.24 -6.41 8.18
CA ASP A 188 12.38 -5.27 8.54
C ASP A 188 10.93 -5.46 8.05
N PHE A 189 10.72 -5.76 6.76
CA PHE A 189 9.42 -6.14 6.20
C PHE A 189 9.48 -7.35 5.28
N HIS A 190 8.46 -8.20 5.37
CA HIS A 190 8.18 -9.28 4.44
C HIS A 190 6.76 -9.14 3.91
N LEU A 191 6.64 -9.02 2.59
CA LEU A 191 5.38 -8.90 1.87
C LEU A 191 4.98 -10.27 1.33
N GLU A 192 3.87 -10.79 1.82
CA GLU A 192 3.37 -12.11 1.45
C GLU A 192 1.88 -12.07 1.19
N GLU A 193 1.40 -12.90 0.29
CA GLU A 193 -0.01 -13.01 -0.09
C GLU A 193 -0.42 -14.46 0.03
N GLN A 194 -1.53 -14.71 0.71
CA GLN A 194 -2.12 -16.03 0.77
C GLN A 194 -2.95 -16.25 -0.48
N ASP A 195 -2.80 -17.40 -1.13
CA ASP A 195 -3.60 -17.72 -2.31
C ASP A 195 -5.10 -17.73 -1.93
N PRO A 196 -5.95 -16.96 -2.65
CA PRO A 196 -7.36 -16.83 -2.30
C PRO A 196 -8.18 -18.10 -2.54
N VAL A 197 -7.67 -19.03 -3.34
CA VAL A 197 -8.29 -20.32 -3.66
C VAL A 197 -7.73 -21.45 -2.79
N ASP A 198 -6.43 -21.43 -2.51
CA ASP A 198 -5.77 -22.40 -1.63
C ASP A 198 -5.04 -21.72 -0.45
N PRO A 199 -5.68 -21.60 0.72
CA PRO A 199 -5.07 -20.97 1.90
C PRO A 199 -3.78 -21.63 2.40
N SER A 200 -3.41 -22.83 1.93
CA SER A 200 -2.12 -23.44 2.28
C SER A 200 -0.94 -22.85 1.51
N VAL A 201 -1.21 -22.18 0.38
CA VAL A 201 -0.19 -21.62 -0.51
C VAL A 201 0.05 -20.15 -0.19
N TRP A 202 1.32 -19.79 -0.05
CA TRP A 202 1.78 -18.42 0.17
C TRP A 202 2.68 -17.98 -0.97
N THR A 203 2.38 -16.81 -1.53
CA THR A 203 3.25 -16.11 -2.46
C THR A 203 4.12 -15.14 -1.66
N HIS A 204 5.43 -15.33 -1.72
CA HIS A 204 6.42 -14.46 -1.07
C HIS A 204 6.88 -13.38 -2.05
N HIS A 205 6.35 -12.17 -1.91
CA HIS A 205 6.57 -11.10 -2.89
C HIS A 205 7.90 -10.40 -2.68
N ALA A 206 8.15 -9.86 -1.49
CA ALA A 206 9.31 -9.00 -1.27
C ALA A 206 9.86 -9.02 0.15
N ILE A 207 11.17 -8.87 0.26
CA ILE A 207 11.82 -8.38 1.48
C ILE A 207 12.20 -6.91 1.30
N ILE A 208 11.93 -6.11 2.33
CA ILE A 208 12.38 -4.71 2.40
C ILE A 208 13.19 -4.55 3.68
N GLU A 209 14.47 -4.23 3.53
CA GLU A 209 15.36 -3.80 4.61
C GLU A 209 15.39 -2.27 4.71
N LEU A 210 15.57 -1.79 5.93
CA LEU A 210 15.65 -0.37 6.26
C LEU A 210 16.97 -0.04 6.95
N LYS A 211 17.49 1.16 6.70
CA LYS A 211 18.60 1.72 7.49
C LYS A 211 18.39 3.20 7.76
N VAL A 212 18.62 3.63 9.00
CA VAL A 212 18.67 5.06 9.32
C VAL A 212 20.12 5.52 9.44
N LEU A 213 20.53 6.43 8.56
CA LEU A 213 21.87 7.00 8.51
C LEU A 213 21.92 8.28 9.33
N LYS A 214 22.95 8.50 10.14
CA LYS A 214 22.95 9.55 11.17
C LYS A 214 24.30 10.25 11.22
N SER A 215 24.29 11.54 11.55
CA SER A 215 25.52 12.27 11.93
C SER A 215 25.82 12.18 13.42
N PHE A 216 24.79 11.93 14.24
CA PHE A 216 24.90 11.88 15.69
C PHE A 216 24.13 10.69 16.26
N THR A 217 24.64 10.13 17.34
CA THR A 217 23.89 9.20 18.21
C THR A 217 22.82 9.97 18.99
N SER A 218 21.94 9.26 19.70
CA SER A 218 20.94 9.90 20.58
C SER A 218 21.54 10.64 21.78
N SER A 219 22.79 10.35 22.16
CA SER A 219 23.52 11.13 23.16
C SER A 219 24.26 12.33 22.56
N GLY A 220 24.13 12.59 21.26
CA GLY A 220 24.78 13.69 20.56
C GLY A 220 26.24 13.43 20.20
N LYS A 221 26.75 12.20 20.34
CA LYS A 221 28.10 11.84 19.90
C LYS A 221 28.15 11.72 18.38
N PRO A 222 29.19 12.21 17.69
CA PRO A 222 29.34 12.03 16.25
C PRO A 222 29.37 10.55 15.86
N VAL A 223 28.73 10.21 14.75
CA VAL A 223 28.81 8.89 14.10
C VAL A 223 29.86 8.97 12.99
N ALA A 224 30.78 8.01 12.92
CA ALA A 224 31.81 8.02 11.89
C ALA A 224 31.19 7.75 10.50
N ALA A 225 31.69 8.44 9.46
CA ALA A 225 31.20 8.24 8.09
C ALA A 225 31.27 6.77 7.65
N ARG A 226 32.32 6.06 8.07
CA ARG A 226 32.53 4.62 7.81
C ARG A 226 31.39 3.76 8.36
N GLU A 227 30.82 4.11 9.52
CA GLU A 227 29.71 3.34 10.11
C GLU A 227 28.46 3.41 9.24
N ASN A 228 28.16 4.58 8.65
CA ASN A 228 27.04 4.73 7.72
C ASN A 228 27.29 3.93 6.42
N LEU A 229 28.52 3.95 5.88
CA LEU A 229 28.87 3.16 4.70
C LEU A 229 28.70 1.65 4.95
N GLU A 230 29.21 1.17 6.08
CA GLU A 230 29.09 -0.23 6.52
C GLU A 230 27.62 -0.63 6.74
N ALA A 231 26.81 0.27 7.30
CA ALA A 231 25.38 0.04 7.50
C ALA A 231 24.64 -0.19 6.17
N VAL A 232 24.94 0.61 5.14
CA VAL A 232 24.36 0.42 3.78
C VAL A 232 24.84 -0.89 3.16
N THR A 233 26.15 -1.16 3.17
CA THR A 233 26.72 -2.41 2.65
C THR A 233 26.10 -3.64 3.32
N LYS A 234 25.93 -3.59 4.64
CA LYS A 234 25.29 -4.66 5.40
C LYS A 234 23.82 -4.79 5.03
N GLY A 235 23.09 -3.68 4.92
CA GLY A 235 21.68 -3.67 4.53
C GLY A 235 21.43 -4.32 3.17
N VAL A 236 22.26 -4.03 2.16
CA VAL A 236 22.13 -4.64 0.82
C VAL A 236 22.34 -6.14 0.91
N LYS A 237 23.39 -6.59 1.60
CA LYS A 237 23.67 -8.02 1.79
C LYS A 237 22.55 -8.74 2.56
N GLN A 238 21.97 -8.08 3.56
CA GLN A 238 20.83 -8.60 4.32
C GLN A 238 19.59 -8.76 3.41
N ALA A 239 19.25 -7.75 2.61
CA ALA A 239 18.12 -7.82 1.68
C ALA A 239 18.25 -8.99 0.69
N VAL A 240 19.46 -9.20 0.14
CA VAL A 240 19.76 -10.37 -0.70
C VAL A 240 19.59 -11.67 0.08
N GLY A 241 20.25 -11.78 1.24
CA GLY A 241 20.23 -12.98 2.08
C GLY A 241 18.82 -13.40 2.47
N TYR A 242 18.00 -12.46 2.94
CA TYR A 242 16.62 -12.70 3.33
C TYR A 242 15.73 -13.05 2.13
N ARG A 243 15.89 -12.38 0.97
CA ARG A 243 15.16 -12.78 -0.24
C ARG A 243 15.41 -14.24 -0.60
N HIS A 244 16.66 -14.70 -0.53
CA HIS A 244 16.98 -16.11 -0.79
C HIS A 244 16.42 -17.05 0.27
N ALA A 245 16.57 -16.71 1.55
CA ALA A 245 16.08 -17.54 2.66
C ALA A 245 14.55 -17.72 2.64
N HIS A 246 13.82 -16.65 2.30
CA HIS A 246 12.35 -16.62 2.26
C HIS A 246 11.78 -16.87 0.87
N LYS A 247 12.62 -17.18 -0.13
CA LYS A 247 12.22 -17.41 -1.53
C LYS A 247 11.36 -16.27 -2.10
N CYS A 248 11.63 -15.03 -1.69
CA CYS A 248 10.90 -13.87 -2.17
C CYS A 248 11.29 -13.52 -3.61
N ARG A 249 10.34 -12.99 -4.38
CA ARG A 249 10.59 -12.50 -5.75
C ARG A 249 11.51 -11.28 -5.76
N LEU A 250 11.31 -10.36 -4.82
CA LEU A 250 11.97 -9.06 -4.78
C LEU A 250 12.76 -8.84 -3.48
N ALA A 251 13.74 -7.94 -3.57
CA ALA A 251 14.51 -7.43 -2.43
C ALA A 251 14.72 -5.93 -2.59
N ALA A 252 14.65 -5.18 -1.50
CA ALA A 252 15.03 -3.78 -1.48
C ALA A 252 15.72 -3.38 -0.17
N LEU A 253 16.59 -2.36 -0.26
CA LEU A 253 17.09 -1.57 0.85
C LEU A 253 16.59 -0.13 0.69
N SER A 254 15.92 0.39 1.73
CA SER A 254 15.49 1.79 1.81
C SER A 254 16.20 2.50 2.96
N CYS A 255 17.09 3.43 2.62
CA CYS A 255 17.82 4.26 3.56
C CYS A 255 17.06 5.56 3.89
N TYR A 256 17.10 5.97 5.15
CA TYR A 256 16.53 7.22 5.63
C TYR A 256 17.62 8.07 6.27
N ASP A 257 17.95 9.17 5.59
CA ASP A 257 19.16 9.94 5.85
C ASP A 257 18.90 11.10 6.80
N MET A 258 19.25 10.92 8.07
CA MET A 258 19.21 11.92 9.14
C MET A 258 20.56 12.64 9.32
N ARG A 259 21.50 12.52 8.37
CA ARG A 259 22.79 13.23 8.45
C ARG A 259 22.62 14.74 8.34
N LYS A 260 23.67 15.49 8.68
CA LYS A 260 23.72 16.95 8.66
C LYS A 260 24.82 17.45 7.70
N PRO A 261 24.48 17.96 6.49
CA PRO A 261 23.16 17.85 5.84
C PRO A 261 22.88 16.41 5.36
N PRO A 262 21.60 16.04 5.10
CA PRO A 262 21.28 14.83 4.36
C PRO A 262 21.82 14.93 2.93
N ASP A 263 22.33 13.82 2.42
CA ASP A 263 22.78 13.65 1.03
C ASP A 263 22.45 12.22 0.58
N PRO A 264 21.18 11.96 0.24
CA PRO A 264 20.69 10.61 -0.05
C PRO A 264 21.47 9.92 -1.17
N GLU A 265 21.86 10.65 -2.21
CA GLU A 265 22.62 10.09 -3.34
C GLU A 265 24.00 9.62 -2.91
N ALA A 266 24.77 10.47 -2.21
CA ALA A 266 26.09 10.09 -1.72
C ALA A 266 26.01 9.00 -0.64
N ALA A 267 24.89 8.88 0.08
CA ALA A 267 24.69 7.88 1.13
C ALA A 267 24.78 6.45 0.61
N ILE A 268 24.31 6.22 -0.63
CA ILE A 268 24.16 4.88 -1.22
C ILE A 268 25.04 4.67 -2.45
N ALA A 269 25.71 5.71 -2.96
CA ALA A 269 26.48 5.69 -4.20
C ALA A 269 27.48 4.51 -4.29
N HIS A 270 28.12 4.14 -3.18
CA HIS A 270 29.11 3.07 -3.12
C HIS A 270 28.53 1.66 -3.32
N GLU A 271 27.21 1.48 -3.17
CA GLU A 271 26.52 0.19 -3.31
C GLU A 271 25.64 0.08 -4.55
N VAL A 272 25.53 1.15 -5.38
CA VAL A 272 24.68 1.14 -6.58
C VAL A 272 25.02 -0.02 -7.52
N SER A 273 26.31 -0.25 -7.79
CA SER A 273 26.76 -1.34 -8.67
C SER A 273 26.46 -2.72 -8.09
N ASN A 274 26.59 -2.90 -6.77
CA ASN A 274 26.29 -4.16 -6.10
C ASN A 274 24.78 -4.44 -6.10
N ALA A 275 23.98 -3.41 -5.78
CA ALA A 275 22.52 -3.51 -5.80
C ALA A 275 21.98 -3.87 -7.20
N ALA A 276 22.53 -3.26 -8.25
CA ALA A 276 22.19 -3.61 -9.63
C ALA A 276 22.58 -5.07 -9.97
N THR A 277 23.79 -5.49 -9.60
CA THR A 277 24.29 -6.85 -9.82
C THR A 277 23.42 -7.90 -9.13
N TRP A 278 22.92 -7.61 -7.93
CA TRP A 278 22.11 -8.54 -7.14
C TRP A 278 20.60 -8.37 -7.32
N ASN A 279 20.17 -7.47 -8.22
CA ASN A 279 18.79 -7.10 -8.46
C ASN A 279 18.04 -6.72 -7.17
N VAL A 280 18.60 -5.76 -6.44
CA VAL A 280 18.04 -5.20 -5.20
C VAL A 280 17.65 -3.75 -5.45
N GLY A 281 16.42 -3.37 -5.11
CA GLY A 281 16.02 -1.98 -5.10
C GLY A 281 16.83 -1.21 -4.05
N LEU A 282 17.52 -0.14 -4.43
CA LEU A 282 18.33 0.66 -3.51
C LEU A 282 17.85 2.11 -3.56
N TRP A 283 17.31 2.59 -2.45
CA TRP A 283 16.73 3.93 -2.35
C TRP A 283 17.21 4.64 -1.09
N ALA A 284 17.29 5.95 -1.16
CA ALA A 284 17.62 6.79 -0.02
C ALA A 284 16.71 8.02 0.00
N TRP A 285 16.27 8.42 1.20
CA TRP A 285 15.34 9.53 1.40
C TRP A 285 15.84 10.46 2.49
N PRO A 286 15.81 11.80 2.30
CA PRO A 286 16.30 12.74 3.29
C PRO A 286 15.29 12.91 4.43
N LEU A 287 15.78 12.94 5.66
CA LEU A 287 14.98 13.29 6.84
C LEU A 287 15.52 14.59 7.45
N TYR A 288 14.74 15.65 7.35
CA TYR A 288 15.13 16.95 7.87
C TYR A 288 14.65 17.14 9.31
N PRO A 289 15.47 17.71 10.20
CA PRO A 289 15.07 17.92 11.58
C PRO A 289 14.08 19.08 11.75
N THR A 290 13.91 19.94 10.75
CA THR A 290 12.95 21.04 10.76
C THR A 290 12.38 21.26 9.36
N ALA A 291 11.20 21.88 9.28
CA ALA A 291 10.59 22.30 8.01
C ALA A 291 11.47 23.30 7.26
N ASP A 292 12.12 24.21 7.98
CA ASP A 292 13.02 25.22 7.38
C ASP A 292 14.17 24.54 6.63
N ARG A 293 14.83 23.56 7.25
CA ARG A 293 15.90 22.82 6.58
C ARG A 293 15.42 21.99 5.40
N ALA A 294 14.18 21.48 5.46
CA ALA A 294 13.59 20.80 4.32
C ALA A 294 13.33 21.79 3.16
N ARG A 295 12.86 23.01 3.46
CA ARG A 295 12.64 24.05 2.45
C ARG A 295 13.95 24.55 1.84
N ASP A 296 14.96 24.79 2.66
CA ASP A 296 16.29 25.24 2.21
C ASP A 296 16.92 24.25 1.24
N ALA A 297 16.66 22.95 1.43
CA ALA A 297 17.15 21.89 0.54
C ALA A 297 16.40 21.77 -0.80
N LEU A 298 15.25 22.44 -0.99
CA LEU A 298 14.55 22.51 -2.28
C LEU A 298 15.05 23.64 -3.18
N VAL A 299 15.76 24.61 -2.60
CA VAL A 299 16.26 25.81 -3.29
C VAL A 299 17.70 25.64 -3.77
N ASN A 300 18.41 24.64 -3.22
CA ASN A 300 19.78 24.26 -3.58
C ASN A 300 19.77 22.99 -4.43
#